data_AF-A0A396S5V6-F1
#
_entry.id   AF-A0A396S5V6-F1
#
_cell.length_a   1.000
_cell.length_b   1.000
_cell.length_c   1.000
_cell.angle_alpha   90.00
_cell.angle_beta   90.00
_cell.angle_gamma   90.00
#
_symmetry.space_group_name_H-M   'P 1'
#
loop_
_entity.id
_entity.type
_entity.pdbx_description
1 polymer ?
#
loop_
_entity_poly.entity_id
_entity_poly.type
_entity_poly.pdbx_seq_one_letter_code
_entity_poly.pdbx_strand_id
1 'polypeptide(L)' 'MKNWGLLLMFIGIVLIAIFTLTGLELSFTAWLIGFLFSLVVSGAGIVLLIIYLAKAIKAEKQLKNDGK' A
#
# COMPACT_ATOMS: atom_id res chain seq x y z
N MET A 1 6.67 -2.85 10.44
CA MET A 1 6.33 -3.19 9.05
C MET A 1 4.83 -3.07 8.75
N LYS A 2 3.92 -3.60 9.61
CA LYS A 2 2.45 -3.44 9.45
C LYS A 2 2.00 -1.97 9.30
N ASN A 3 2.37 -1.12 10.25
CA ASN A 3 1.92 0.28 10.25
C ASN A 3 2.44 1.05 9.04
N TRP A 4 3.68 0.79 8.61
CA TRP A 4 4.26 1.40 7.42
C TRP A 4 3.56 0.97 6.12
N GLY A 5 3.20 -0.30 5.98
CA GLY A 5 2.42 -0.80 4.83
C GLY A 5 1.01 -0.19 4.77
N LEU A 6 0.33 -0.10 5.92
CA LEU A 6 -0.98 0.55 6.01
C LEU A 6 -0.89 2.05 5.69
N LEU A 7 0.14 2.73 6.17
CA LEU A 7 0.33 4.16 5.96
C LEU A 7 0.64 4.48 4.48
N LEU A 8 1.49 3.68 3.83
CA LEU A 8 1.73 3.76 2.38
C LEU A 8 0.48 3.50 1.55
N MET A 9 -0.29 2.47 1.90
CA MET A 9 -1.55 2.17 1.23
C MET A 9 -2.56 3.31 1.39
N PHE A 10 -2.66 3.85 2.61
CA PHE A 10 -3.56 4.97 2.92
C PHE A 10 -3.18 6.22 2.13
N ILE A 11 -1.90 6.61 2.11
CA ILE A 11 -1.42 7.76 1.33
C ILE A 11 -1.68 7.54 -0.16
N GLY A 12 -1.40 6.34 -0.69
CA GLY A 12 -1.63 6.03 -2.10
C GLY A 12 -3.11 6.17 -2.50
N ILE A 13 -4.02 5.65 -1.69
CA ILE A 13 -5.48 5.76 -1.93
C ILE A 13 -5.95 7.20 -1.81
N VAL A 14 -5.48 7.96 -0.82
CA VAL A 14 -5.81 9.39 -0.66
C VAL A 14 -5.34 10.19 -1.87
N LEU A 15 -4.13 9.95 -2.36
CA LEU A 15 -3.64 10.60 -3.57
C LEU A 15 -4.49 10.25 -4.80
N ILE A 16 -4.85 8.97 -4.99
CA ILE A 16 -5.77 8.55 -6.07
C ILE A 16 -7.11 9.30 -5.95
N ALA A 17 -7.66 9.40 -4.74
CA ALA A 17 -8.92 10.09 -4.50
C ALA A 17 -8.79 11.60 -4.80
N ILE A 18 -7.68 12.24 -4.44
CA ILE A 18 -7.42 13.65 -4.79
C ILE A 18 -7.38 13.79 -6.31
N PHE A 19 -6.56 13.01 -7.01
CA PHE A 19 -6.45 13.13 -8.46
C PHE A 19 -7.75 12.83 -9.20
N THR A 20 -8.60 11.92 -8.68
CA THR A 20 -9.86 11.54 -9.36
C THR A 20 -11.05 12.43 -8.98
N LEU A 21 -11.13 12.93 -7.75
CA LEU A 21 -12.31 13.62 -7.23
C LEU A 21 -12.20 15.14 -7.19
N THR A 22 -10.98 15.70 -7.15
CA THR A 22 -10.82 17.14 -6.87
C THR A 22 -10.95 18.05 -8.09
N GLY A 23 -11.28 17.54 -9.28
CA GLY A 23 -11.47 18.38 -10.48
C GLY A 23 -10.26 19.28 -10.79
N LEU A 24 -9.07 18.87 -10.35
CA LEU A 24 -7.82 19.61 -10.52
C LEU A 24 -7.60 19.94 -12.01
N GLU A 25 -7.53 21.24 -12.34
CA GLU A 25 -7.16 21.75 -13.66
C GLU A 25 -5.66 21.54 -13.92
N LEU A 26 -5.21 20.30 -13.90
CA LEU A 26 -3.87 19.89 -14.29
C LEU A 26 -3.89 19.50 -15.77
N SER A 27 -2.75 19.69 -16.45
CA SER A 27 -2.58 19.11 -17.78
C SER A 27 -2.77 17.59 -17.70
N PHE A 28 -3.38 17.00 -18.73
CA PHE A 28 -3.64 15.55 -18.75
C PHE A 28 -2.39 14.72 -18.45
N THR A 29 -1.22 15.15 -18.96
CA THR A 29 0.06 14.51 -18.70
C THR A 29 0.46 14.59 -17.22
N ALA A 30 0.32 15.76 -16.57
CA ALA A 30 0.66 15.92 -15.16
C ALA A 30 -0.29 15.11 -14.26
N TRP A 31 -1.59 15.11 -14.58
CA TRP A 31 -2.59 14.29 -13.92
C TRP A 31 -2.27 12.79 -14.04
N LEU A 32 -1.95 12.32 -15.25
CA LEU A 32 -1.65 10.92 -15.51
C LEU A 32 -0.39 10.45 -14.78
N ILE A 33 0.67 11.26 -14.75
CA ILE A 33 1.90 10.94 -14.02
C ILE A 33 1.61 10.85 -12.50
N GLY A 34 0.88 11.82 -11.95
CA GLY A 34 0.48 11.81 -10.54
C GLY A 34 -0.38 10.59 -10.19
N PHE A 35 -1.33 10.24 -11.05
CA PHE A 35 -2.17 9.06 -10.89
C PHE A 35 -1.37 7.76 -10.91
N LEU A 36 -0.48 7.58 -11.89
CA LEU A 36 0.40 6.40 -11.99
C LEU A 36 1.32 6.28 -10.77
N PHE A 37 1.90 7.39 -10.32
CA PHE A 37 2.73 7.41 -9.11
C PHE A 37 1.94 6.95 -7.88
N SER A 38 0.70 7.44 -7.74
CA SER A 38 -0.18 7.09 -6.63
C SER A 38 -0.55 5.61 -6.63
N LEU A 39 -0.77 5.00 -7.80
CA LEU A 39 -0.97 3.56 -7.97
C LEU A 39 0.25 2.75 -7.52
N VAL A 40 1.46 3.17 -7.89
CA VAL A 40 2.70 2.49 -7.49
C VAL A 40 2.89 2.56 -5.98
N VAL A 41 2.65 3.72 -5.37
CA VAL A 41 2.76 3.91 -3.91
C VAL A 41 1.75 3.02 -3.16
N SER A 42 0.50 2.98 -3.64
CA SER A 42 -0.53 2.10 -3.07
C SER A 42 -0.15 0.62 -3.21
N GLY A 43 0.31 0.21 -4.41
CA GLY A 43 0.78 -1.14 -4.68
C GLY A 43 1.93 -1.57 -3.78
N ALA A 44 2.92 -0.70 -3.55
CA ALA A 44 4.01 -0.95 -2.62
C ALA A 44 3.53 -1.16 -1.18
N GLY A 45 2.53 -0.37 -0.74
CA GLY A 45 1.87 -0.56 0.56
C GLY A 45 1.23 -1.94 0.70
N ILE A 46 0.50 -2.39 -0.33
CA ILE A 46 -0.12 -3.72 -0.37
C ILE A 46 0.94 -4.83 -0.29
N VAL A 47 2.00 -4.75 -1.09
CA VAL A 47 3.08 -5.75 -1.09
C VAL A 47 3.74 -5.86 0.29
N LEU A 48 4.02 -4.74 0.94
CA LEU A 48 4.54 -4.72 2.32
C LEU A 48 3.61 -5.42 3.32
N LEU A 49 2.30 -5.22 3.18
CA LEU A 49 1.31 -5.89 4.03
C LEU A 49 1.22 -7.39 3.77
N ILE A 50 1.28 -7.81 2.51
CA ILE A 50 1.33 -9.24 2.14
C ILE A 50 2.57 -9.90 2.74
N ILE A 51 3.74 -9.28 2.63
CA ILE A 51 4.99 -9.80 3.21
C ILE A 51 4.87 -9.88 4.73
N TYR A 52 4.30 -8.85 5.38
CA TYR A 52 4.07 -8.86 6.82
C TYR A 52 3.15 -10.00 7.24
N LEU A 53 2.05 -10.22 6.51
CA LEU A 53 1.09 -11.30 6.77
C LEU A 53 1.74 -12.69 6.57
N ALA A 54 2.53 -12.87 5.51
CA ALA A 54 3.27 -14.11 5.28
C ALA A 54 4.28 -14.39 6.42
N LYS A 55 4.98 -13.37 6.91
CA LYS A 55 5.88 -13.49 8.07
C LYS A 55 5.12 -13.84 9.36
N ALA A 56 3.98 -13.21 9.61
CA ALA A 56 3.14 -13.52 10.77
C ALA A 56 2.65 -14.97 10.76
N ILE A 57 2.15 -15.46 9.62
CA ILE A 57 1.71 -16.87 9.47
C ILE A 57 2.87 -17.84 9.70
N LYS A 58 4.07 -17.53 9.20
CA LYS A 58 5.25 -18.38 9.40
C LYS A 58 5.65 -18.42 10.88
N ALA A 59 5.63 -17.29 11.57
CA ALA A 59 5.93 -17.21 13.00
C ALA A 59 4.93 -18.00 13.86
N GLU A 60 3.62 -17.90 13.55
CA GLU A 60 2.59 -18.70 14.22
C GLU A 60 2.80 -20.21 14.02
N LYS A 61 3.19 -20.65 12.82
CA LYS A 61 3.50 -22.06 12.55
C LYS A 61 4.72 -22.55 13.32
N GLN A 62 5.74 -21.71 13.52
CA GLN A 62 6.93 -22.06 14.29
C GLN A 62 6.63 -22.17 15.78
N LEU A 63 5.90 -21.20 16.35
CA LEU A 63 5.47 -21.23 17.76
C LEU A 63 4.61 -22.47 18.09
N LYS A 64 3.80 -22.93 17.14
CA LYS A 64 2.99 -24.15 17.30
C LYS A 64 3.83 -25.44 17.27
N ASN A 65 5.00 -25.43 16.64
CA ASN A 65 5.89 -26.60 16.56
C ASN A 65 6.88 -26.69 17.72
N ASP A 66 7.33 -25.55 18.27
CA ASP A 66 8.27 -25.51 19.40
C ASP A 66 7.58 -25.73 20.77
N GLY A 67 6.24 -25.78 20.79
CA GLY A 67 5.42 -26.08 21.98
C GLY A 67 5.15 -27.57 22.23
N LYS A 68 5.95 -28.48 21.66
CA LYS A 68 5.95 -29.92 21.97
C LYS A 68 7.28 -30.36 22.56
#